data_AF-A0A1F7NKT2-F1
#
_entry.id   AF-A0A1F7NKT2-F1
#
_cell.length_a   1.000
_cell.length_b   1.000
_cell.length_c   1.000
_cell.angle_alpha   90.00
_cell.angle_beta   90.00
_cell.angle_gamma   90.00
#
_symmetry.space_group_name_H-M   'P 1'
#
loop_
_entity.id
_entity.type
_entity.pdbx_description
1 polymer ?
#
loop_
_entity_poly.entity_id
_entity_poly.type
_entity_poly.pdbx_seq_one_letter_code
_entity_poly.pdbx_strand_id
1 'polypeptide(L)'
;MKWTRVGGVVLIAALLAGCGGLKFGSDFPSPTKDMLVVGKTTKADLHRFFGEPHQVGLDTGDPTWAWTYVQAFADKEFSKQLTVRFDEKSTVKSYSFTSSFPEDMARLK
;
A
#
# COMPACT_ATOMS: atom_id res chain seq x y z
N MET A 1 -38.87 -1.15 -38.97
CA MET A 1 -37.77 -0.68 -38.11
C MET A 1 -37.70 -1.56 -36.87
N LYS A 2 -36.97 -2.69 -36.94
CA LYS A 2 -36.89 -3.68 -35.85
C LYS A 2 -35.77 -3.27 -34.90
N TRP A 3 -36.09 -2.43 -33.92
CA TRP A 3 -35.21 -2.08 -32.81
C TRP A 3 -35.50 -3.01 -31.64
N THR A 4 -35.19 -4.29 -31.80
CA THR A 4 -35.27 -5.25 -30.71
C THR A 4 -33.87 -5.81 -30.49
N ARG A 5 -33.39 -5.73 -29.24
CA ARG A 5 -32.26 -6.46 -28.62
C ARG A 5 -30.97 -5.70 -28.28
N VAL A 6 -30.71 -4.50 -28.80
CA VAL A 6 -29.44 -3.80 -28.48
C VAL A 6 -29.46 -3.10 -27.11
N GLY A 7 -30.61 -2.60 -26.67
CA GLY A 7 -30.71 -1.84 -25.40
C GLY A 7 -30.49 -2.66 -24.12
N GLY A 8 -30.84 -3.95 -24.13
CA GLY A 8 -30.70 -4.81 -22.94
C GLY A 8 -29.25 -5.19 -22.62
N VAL A 9 -28.40 -5.33 -23.63
CA VAL A 9 -26.99 -5.72 -23.45
C VAL A 9 -26.15 -4.58 -22.88
N VAL A 10 -26.45 -3.32 -23.26
CA VAL A 10 -25.73 -2.13 -22.78
C VAL A 10 -26.02 -1.85 -21.30
N LEU A 11 -27.26 -2.09 -20.83
CA LEU A 11 -27.61 -1.89 -19.42
C LEU A 11 -26.96 -2.94 -18.48
N ILE A 12 -26.80 -4.17 -18.95
CA ILE A 12 -26.17 -5.25 -18.17
C ILE A 12 -24.65 -5.02 -18.04
N ALA A 13 -24.00 -4.46 -19.07
CA ALA A 13 -22.57 -4.13 -19.02
C ALA A 13 -22.27 -3.00 -18.00
N ALA A 14 -23.19 -2.04 -17.81
CA ALA A 14 -23.03 -0.97 -16.84
C ALA A 14 -23.21 -1.43 -15.38
N LEU A 15 -24.04 -2.45 -15.13
CA LEU A 15 -24.23 -3.03 -13.79
C LEU A 15 -23.06 -3.93 -13.34
N LEU A 16 -22.21 -4.38 -14.27
CA LEU A 16 -21.00 -5.13 -13.98
C LEU A 16 -19.77 -4.27 -13.67
N ALA A 17 -19.89 -2.93 -13.76
CA ALA A 17 -18.91 -1.99 -13.21
C ALA A 17 -19.03 -1.88 -11.67
N GLY A 18 -19.07 -3.05 -11.04
CA GLY A 18 -18.42 -3.44 -9.79
C GLY A 18 -18.50 -2.48 -8.61
N CYS A 19 -19.12 -2.98 -7.54
CA CYS A 19 -18.88 -2.59 -6.14
C CYS A 19 -17.44 -2.87 -5.66
N GLY A 20 -16.44 -2.78 -6.54
CA GLY A 20 -15.03 -2.90 -6.20
C GLY A 20 -14.49 -1.53 -5.84
N GLY A 21 -14.14 -1.33 -4.57
CA GLY A 21 -13.48 -0.11 -4.13
C GLY A 21 -12.22 0.20 -4.96
N LEU A 22 -11.91 1.49 -5.12
CA LEU A 22 -10.70 1.94 -5.79
C LEU A 22 -9.49 1.59 -4.92
N LYS A 23 -8.50 0.93 -5.53
CA LYS A 23 -7.24 0.56 -4.86
C LYS A 23 -6.08 1.28 -5.53
N PHE A 24 -5.16 1.82 -4.72
CA PHE A 24 -3.91 2.42 -5.19
C PHE A 24 -2.73 1.80 -4.44
N GLY A 25 -1.68 1.46 -5.20
CA GLY A 25 -0.52 0.73 -4.68
C GLY A 25 -0.78 -0.76 -4.44
N SER A 26 0.29 -1.49 -4.16
CA SER A 26 0.23 -2.89 -3.74
C SER A 26 0.00 -2.95 -2.24
N ASP A 27 -0.90 -3.84 -1.81
CA ASP A 27 -1.07 -4.12 -0.40
C ASP A 27 0.19 -4.80 0.17
N PHE A 28 0.53 -4.48 1.41
CA PHE A 28 1.71 -4.99 2.11
C PHE A 28 1.39 -5.24 3.59
N PRO A 29 2.02 -6.23 4.25
CA PRO A 29 1.75 -6.50 5.65
C PRO A 29 2.16 -5.30 6.51
N SER A 30 1.36 -4.96 7.51
CA SER A 30 1.70 -3.89 8.43
C SER A 30 2.90 -4.29 9.31
N PRO A 31 3.96 -3.48 9.38
CA PRO A 31 5.24 -3.88 9.95
C PRO A 31 5.14 -4.24 11.45
N THR A 32 5.96 -5.19 11.86
CA THR A 32 6.16 -5.59 13.26
C THR A 32 7.58 -5.28 13.73
N LYS A 33 7.82 -5.32 15.04
CA LYS A 33 9.12 -4.96 15.64
C LYS A 33 10.28 -5.84 15.17
N ASP A 34 10.01 -7.09 14.84
CA ASP A 34 10.95 -8.09 14.36
C ASP A 34 11.28 -7.96 12.87
N MET A 35 10.42 -7.33 12.08
CA MET A 35 10.67 -7.07 10.66
C MET A 35 11.65 -5.90 10.44
N LEU A 36 11.57 -4.85 11.27
CA LEU A 36 12.29 -3.58 11.08
C LEU A 36 13.31 -3.34 12.21
N VAL A 37 14.37 -4.16 12.23
CA VAL A 37 15.44 -4.04 13.22
C VAL A 37 16.54 -3.11 12.70
N VAL A 38 16.71 -1.97 13.37
CA VAL A 38 17.74 -0.97 13.04
C VAL A 38 19.14 -1.58 13.04
N GLY A 39 19.91 -1.28 12.00
CA GLY A 39 21.28 -1.78 11.79
C GLY A 39 21.36 -3.26 11.38
N LYS A 40 20.22 -3.95 11.18
CA LYS A 40 20.17 -5.38 10.84
C LYS A 40 19.33 -5.69 9.62
N THR A 41 18.09 -5.21 9.57
CA THR A 41 17.18 -5.48 8.45
C THR A 41 17.76 -4.87 7.18
N THR A 42 17.88 -5.66 6.12
CA THR A 42 18.45 -5.23 4.83
C THR A 42 17.36 -4.86 3.83
N LYS A 43 17.73 -4.18 2.74
CA LYS A 43 16.86 -3.95 1.57
C LYS A 43 16.25 -5.25 1.02
N ALA A 44 17.02 -6.34 0.99
CA ALA A 44 16.55 -7.63 0.50
C ALA A 44 15.49 -8.25 1.42
N ASP A 45 15.61 -8.05 2.74
CA ASP A 45 14.59 -8.47 3.70
C ASP A 45 13.31 -7.66 3.50
N LEU A 46 13.40 -6.34 3.36
CA LEU A 46 12.25 -5.47 3.10
C LEU A 46 11.51 -5.86 1.82
N HIS A 47 12.23 -6.17 0.74
CA HIS A 47 11.61 -6.66 -0.49
C HIS A 47 10.89 -8.00 -0.26
N ARG A 48 11.46 -8.90 0.55
CA ARG A 48 10.82 -10.16 0.94
C ARG A 48 9.55 -9.95 1.78
N PHE A 49 9.53 -8.93 2.63
CA PHE A 49 8.41 -8.66 3.54
C PHE A 49 7.29 -7.85 2.88
N PHE A 50 7.64 -6.81 2.13
CA PHE A 50 6.73 -5.77 1.66
C PHE A 50 6.62 -5.66 0.14
N GLY A 51 7.46 -6.41 -0.60
CA GLY A 51 7.55 -6.31 -2.06
C GLY A 51 8.28 -5.05 -2.53
N GLU A 52 8.12 -4.73 -3.81
CA GLU A 52 8.76 -3.56 -4.44
C GLU A 52 8.23 -2.24 -3.86
N PRO A 53 9.09 -1.28 -3.48
CA PRO A 53 8.65 0.04 -3.05
C PRO A 53 8.08 0.84 -4.22
N HIS A 54 6.96 1.53 -3.99
CA HIS A 54 6.39 2.43 -5.00
C HIS A 54 7.20 3.72 -5.19
N GLN A 55 8.04 4.09 -4.21
CA GLN A 55 8.92 5.25 -4.27
C GLN A 55 10.29 4.96 -3.69
N VAL A 56 11.33 5.42 -4.38
CA VAL A 56 12.72 5.39 -3.94
C VAL A 56 13.32 6.79 -4.08
N GLY A 57 14.15 7.21 -3.12
CA GLY A 57 14.70 8.56 -3.12
C GLY A 57 15.71 8.80 -2.00
N LEU A 58 15.85 10.06 -1.60
CA LEU A 58 16.72 10.51 -0.52
C LEU A 58 15.91 11.33 0.49
N ASP A 59 16.12 11.08 1.78
CA ASP A 59 15.67 11.94 2.88
C ASP A 59 16.88 12.41 3.66
N THR A 60 17.15 13.71 3.60
CA THR A 60 18.31 14.31 4.28
C THR A 60 19.63 13.61 3.89
N GLY A 61 19.73 13.18 2.62
CA GLY A 61 20.88 12.45 2.08
C GLY A 61 20.87 10.94 2.31
N ASP A 62 19.99 10.40 3.14
CA ASP A 62 19.89 8.95 3.34
C ASP A 62 19.02 8.31 2.24
N PRO A 63 19.45 7.20 1.62
CA PRO A 63 18.60 6.41 0.75
C PRO A 63 17.29 6.05 1.47
N THR A 64 16.17 6.20 0.78
CA THR A 64 14.84 6.03 1.37
C THR A 64 13.93 5.27 0.43
N TRP A 65 13.21 4.29 0.95
CA TRP A 65 12.16 3.54 0.26
C TRP A 65 10.82 3.78 0.94
N ALA A 66 9.75 3.81 0.16
CA ALA A 66 8.40 3.90 0.69
C ALA A 66 7.44 2.92 0.01
N TRP A 67 6.44 2.49 0.78
CA TRP A 67 5.27 1.72 0.35
C TRP A 67 4.02 2.45 0.80
N THR A 68 3.06 2.61 -0.11
CA THR A 68 1.77 3.22 0.19
C THR A 68 0.69 2.31 -0.39
N TYR A 69 -0.31 2.03 0.43
CA TYR A 69 -1.51 1.32 0.01
C TYR A 69 -2.73 2.14 0.40
N VAL A 70 -3.63 2.36 -0.54
CA VAL A 70 -4.91 3.04 -0.33
C VAL A 70 -6.03 2.16 -0.84
N GLN A 71 -7.09 2.05 -0.05
CA GLN A 71 -8.32 1.36 -0.38
C GLN A 71 -9.50 2.29 -0.09
N ALA A 72 -10.17 2.73 -1.15
CA ALA A 72 -11.32 3.61 -1.08
C ALA A 72 -12.59 2.89 -1.50
N PHE A 73 -13.64 3.01 -0.69
CA PHE A 73 -15.02 2.64 -0.98
C PHE A 73 -15.87 3.91 -1.01
N ALA A 74 -17.13 3.81 -1.44
CA ALA A 74 -18.00 4.96 -1.68
C ALA A 74 -18.02 6.00 -0.54
N ASP A 75 -17.96 5.57 0.72
CA ASP A 75 -18.06 6.41 1.92
C ASP A 75 -16.81 6.38 2.81
N LYS A 76 -15.78 5.60 2.47
CA LYS A 76 -14.63 5.34 3.36
C LYS A 76 -13.33 5.23 2.58
N GLU A 77 -12.26 5.76 3.15
CA GLU A 77 -10.91 5.59 2.64
C GLU A 77 -10.01 5.10 3.77
N PHE A 78 -9.26 4.04 3.48
CA PHE A 78 -8.21 3.53 4.35
C PHE A 78 -6.88 3.62 3.63
N SER A 79 -5.85 4.01 4.37
CA SER A 79 -4.50 4.10 3.84
C SER A 79 -3.48 3.64 4.87
N LYS A 80 -2.37 3.12 4.38
CA LYS A 80 -1.18 2.87 5.18
C LYS A 80 0.06 3.19 4.39
N GLN A 81 1.07 3.69 5.10
CA GLN A 81 2.34 4.07 4.53
C GLN A 81 3.48 3.60 5.42
N LEU A 82 4.47 2.96 4.82
CA LEU A 82 5.74 2.64 5.43
C LEU A 82 6.84 3.41 4.71
N THR A 83 7.62 4.19 5.44
CA THR A 83 8.83 4.84 4.93
C THR A 83 10.03 4.32 5.71
N VAL A 84 11.08 3.93 5.00
CA VAL A 84 12.30 3.37 5.58
C VAL A 84 13.53 4.11 5.04
N ARG A 85 14.35 4.64 5.94
CA ARG A 85 15.66 5.22 5.65
C ARG A 85 16.75 4.19 5.88
N PHE A 86 17.78 4.24 5.04
CA PHE A 86 18.93 3.34 5.12
C PHE A 86 20.18 4.05 5.60
N ASP A 87 21.05 3.29 6.26
CA ASP A 87 22.40 3.74 6.59
C ASP A 87 23.38 3.45 5.43
N GLU A 88 24.64 3.82 5.63
CA GLU A 88 25.73 3.59 4.67
C GLU A 88 25.96 2.10 4.37
N LYS A 89 25.55 1.20 5.28
CA LYS A 89 25.64 -0.26 5.11
C LYS A 89 24.41 -0.84 4.42
N SER A 90 23.49 0.00 3.93
CA SER A 90 22.22 -0.41 3.32
C SER A 90 21.32 -1.26 4.24
N THR A 91 21.42 -1.01 5.55
CA THR A 91 20.49 -1.56 6.55
C THR A 91 19.55 -0.47 7.06
N VAL A 92 18.45 -0.87 7.71
CA VAL A 92 17.47 0.06 8.28
C VAL A 92 18.16 1.01 9.27
N LYS A 93 18.10 2.32 9.01
CA LYS A 93 18.56 3.38 9.91
C LYS A 93 17.41 3.88 10.78
N SER A 94 16.27 4.14 10.17
CA SER A 94 15.03 4.55 10.83
C SER A 94 13.84 4.24 9.93
N TYR A 95 12.64 4.24 10.51
CA TYR A 95 11.41 4.03 9.77
C TYR A 95 10.24 4.77 10.42
N SER A 96 9.19 5.01 9.64
CA SER A 96 7.89 5.45 10.12
C SER A 96 6.80 4.60 9.47
N PHE A 97 5.78 4.29 10.27
CA PHE A 97 4.58 3.60 9.80
C PHE A 97 3.35 4.36 10.27
N THR A 98 2.47 4.68 9.32
CA THR A 98 1.18 5.31 9.58
C THR A 98 0.09 4.48 8.91
N SER A 99 -1.07 4.40 9.55
CA SER A 99 -2.21 3.63 9.02
C SER A 99 -3.52 4.18 9.56
N SER A 100 -4.57 4.12 8.75
CA SER A 100 -5.96 4.32 9.16
C SER A 100 -6.78 3.03 9.14
N PHE A 101 -6.16 1.88 8.81
CA PHE A 101 -6.82 0.58 8.84
C PHE A 101 -7.23 0.20 10.27
N PRO A 102 -8.48 -0.26 10.51
CA PRO A 102 -8.97 -0.58 11.85
C PRO A 102 -8.09 -1.54 12.64
N GLU A 103 -7.54 -2.56 11.99
CA GLU A 103 -6.64 -3.56 12.57
C GLU A 103 -5.32 -2.94 13.07
N ASP A 104 -4.77 -1.98 12.34
CA ASP A 104 -3.56 -1.27 12.74
C ASP A 104 -3.83 -0.30 13.88
N MET A 105 -4.95 0.42 13.80
CA MET A 105 -5.39 1.33 14.85
C MET A 105 -5.66 0.59 16.17
N ALA A 106 -6.17 -0.64 16.11
CA ALA A 106 -6.39 -1.47 17.30
C ALA A 106 -5.07 -1.91 17.96
N ARG A 107 -4.00 -2.10 17.18
CA ARG A 107 -2.67 -2.51 17.67
C ARG A 107 -1.90 -1.36 18.35
N LEU A 108 -2.28 -0.12 18.09
CA LEU A 108 -1.63 1.09 18.60
C LEU A 108 -2.28 1.66 19.87
N LYS A 109 -3.35 1.04 20.37
CA LYS A 109 -3.98 1.34 21.66
C LYS A 109 -3.36 0.51 22.77
#